data_AF-A0A6A5VZC7-F1
#
_entry.id   AF-A0A6A5VZC7-F1
#
_cell.length_a   1.000
_cell.length_b   1.000
_cell.length_c   1.000
_cell.angle_alpha   90.00
_cell.angle_beta   90.00
_cell.angle_gamma   90.00
#
_symmetry.space_group_name_H-M   'P 1'
#
loop_
_entity.id
_entity.type
_entity.pdbx_description
1 polymer ?
#
loop_
_entity_poly.entity_id
_entity_poly.type
_entity_poly.pdbx_seq_one_letter_code
_entity_poly.pdbx_strand_id
1 'polypeptide(L)'
;MSQPKDPPSTFWDTKDEKSNQKLKQEYLLVRGLSGKIRKQLSNTDKENLRCASREDLEVLMQHYMDDAVKRQDDLQTSERMAAKTERGLTRFLNSFHGYVEAYSGIVSLVKGAGGGYGEAAYGALAMFLVIAVNKHKTESFIENMLVELRQQYLRTQMLNDAGVYSSQRMKEYTAVLYRQGVEFLYEAVRYYSIGAWRRLRYVLTKPPSVGLESKVSDIKTAIVEIEREARALDGVRLNQVEIVQTQIRQEQLVDKKTLGEVRATLATLQERSDKDRLDIIRRLLRLDVKDVQDHIDEYELQLDDTFGSIKRLPAFDVDAALVSRPEFQDWREHDTPTVFLLHGATVAPDDTSFSWLSPACTRLIRDPDSILRSRNRKRMPLVMYHVNKISDWDSESVSKTPLALVLSKLIYQVVASDQGKTVLREEERFTFLKGQLEALVGGPPRQTAEKLQVFVRIWATLLKDLEIRDAVLVLDRIDNMQGSIERVLEITSDLVRRSPATIKVFATARTRYLLSEPDIEDKLGSGELVSMRMDQDGWGAVSSNHDRE
;
A
#
# COMPACT_ATOMS: atom_id res chain seq x y z
N MET A 1 -45.30 32.99 -4.75
CA MET A 1 -45.03 31.59 -5.14
C MET A 1 -46.09 31.18 -6.14
N SER A 2 -45.76 31.27 -7.42
CA SER A 2 -46.65 30.98 -8.54
C SER A 2 -46.78 29.46 -8.69
N GLN A 3 -48.00 28.94 -8.75
CA GLN A 3 -48.23 27.52 -8.98
C GLN A 3 -47.57 27.06 -10.29
N PRO A 4 -46.94 25.87 -10.31
CA PRO A 4 -46.39 25.32 -11.54
C PRO A 4 -47.55 24.97 -12.48
N LYS A 5 -47.47 25.47 -13.72
CA LYS A 5 -48.37 25.06 -14.81
C LYS A 5 -48.29 23.54 -14.96
N ASP A 6 -49.46 22.91 -15.14
CA ASP A 6 -49.60 21.45 -15.21
C ASP A 6 -48.57 20.82 -16.18
N PRO A 7 -47.92 19.71 -15.79
CA PRO A 7 -46.96 19.02 -16.65
C PRO A 7 -47.66 18.44 -17.89
N PRO A 8 -46.97 18.35 -19.05
CA PRO A 8 -47.51 17.71 -20.23
C PRO A 8 -47.68 16.21 -19.93
N SER A 9 -48.93 15.78 -19.75
CA SER A 9 -49.28 14.40 -19.47
C SER A 9 -48.88 13.47 -20.62
N THR A 10 -47.91 12.59 -20.33
CA THR A 10 -47.81 11.18 -20.78
C THR A 10 -47.86 10.89 -22.29
N PHE A 11 -46.79 11.26 -23.00
CA PHE A 11 -46.55 10.79 -24.38
C PHE A 11 -46.33 9.27 -24.49
N TRP A 12 -45.80 8.61 -23.45
CA TRP A 12 -45.36 7.21 -23.52
C TRP A 12 -46.31 6.18 -22.91
N ASP A 13 -47.28 6.59 -22.08
CA ASP A 13 -48.16 5.63 -21.39
C ASP A 13 -49.65 5.95 -21.49
N THR A 14 -50.01 7.04 -22.18
CA THR A 14 -51.42 7.28 -22.50
C THR A 14 -51.67 7.10 -23.98
N LYS A 15 -52.71 6.31 -24.25
CA LYS A 15 -53.66 6.49 -25.33
C LYS A 15 -54.21 7.93 -25.29
N ASP A 16 -53.36 8.96 -25.35
CA ASP A 16 -53.81 10.30 -25.66
C ASP A 16 -54.16 10.27 -27.13
N GLU A 17 -55.38 9.79 -27.36
CA GLU A 17 -56.06 9.76 -28.62
C GLU A 17 -55.93 11.13 -29.29
N LYS A 18 -55.86 12.26 -28.56
CA LYS A 18 -55.62 13.58 -29.15
C LYS A 18 -54.20 13.78 -29.67
N SER A 19 -53.15 13.40 -28.93
CA SER A 19 -51.77 13.51 -29.43
C SER A 19 -51.51 12.55 -30.59
N ASN A 20 -52.01 11.32 -30.52
CA ASN A 20 -51.94 10.36 -31.62
C ASN A 20 -52.84 10.76 -32.80
N GLN A 21 -54.02 11.34 -32.58
CA GLN A 21 -54.87 11.90 -33.64
C GLN A 21 -54.23 13.15 -34.23
N LYS A 22 -53.55 13.98 -33.45
CA LYS A 22 -52.83 15.17 -33.94
C LYS A 22 -51.61 14.77 -34.75
N LEU A 23 -50.84 13.78 -34.30
CA LEU A 23 -49.75 13.16 -35.08
C LEU A 23 -50.28 12.45 -36.33
N LYS A 24 -51.40 11.72 -36.26
CA LYS A 24 -52.06 11.13 -37.43
C LYS A 24 -52.61 12.20 -38.37
N GLN A 25 -53.17 13.29 -37.86
CA GLN A 25 -53.66 14.42 -38.65
C GLN A 25 -52.50 15.16 -39.29
N GLU A 26 -51.40 15.38 -38.58
CA GLU A 26 -50.16 15.93 -39.11
C GLU A 26 -49.56 14.98 -40.14
N TYR A 27 -49.50 13.68 -39.89
CA TYR A 27 -49.10 12.66 -40.86
C TYR A 27 -50.00 12.64 -42.12
N LEU A 28 -51.32 12.81 -41.96
CA LEU A 28 -52.27 12.92 -43.07
C LEU A 28 -52.14 14.26 -43.82
N LEU A 29 -51.89 15.36 -43.10
CA LEU A 29 -51.59 16.67 -43.67
C LEU A 29 -50.27 16.62 -44.44
N VAL A 30 -49.28 15.92 -43.91
CA VAL A 30 -47.99 15.62 -44.54
C VAL A 30 -48.20 14.77 -45.78
N ARG A 31 -49.03 13.73 -45.71
CA ARG A 31 -49.37 12.90 -46.88
C ARG A 31 -50.11 13.72 -47.94
N GLY A 32 -50.96 14.68 -47.53
CA GLY A 32 -51.68 15.61 -48.40
C GLY A 32 -50.79 16.70 -49.01
N LEU A 33 -49.88 17.29 -48.23
CA LEU A 33 -48.85 18.23 -48.65
C LEU A 33 -47.87 17.55 -49.58
N SER A 34 -47.39 16.36 -49.21
CA SER A 34 -46.64 15.45 -50.08
C SER A 34 -47.40 15.21 -51.38
N GLY A 35 -48.71 14.91 -51.35
CA GLY A 35 -49.50 14.76 -52.57
C GLY A 35 -49.52 16.00 -53.48
N LYS A 36 -49.58 17.21 -52.92
CA LYS A 36 -49.56 18.47 -53.70
C LYS A 36 -48.17 18.82 -54.21
N ILE A 37 -47.15 18.66 -53.38
CA ILE A 37 -45.75 18.91 -53.72
C ILE A 37 -45.26 17.87 -54.72
N ARG A 38 -45.60 16.59 -54.53
CA ARG A 38 -45.27 15.49 -55.44
C ARG A 38 -45.83 15.69 -56.84
N LYS A 39 -46.97 16.38 -57.01
CA LYS A 39 -47.47 16.77 -58.34
C LYS A 39 -46.62 17.85 -59.03
N GLN A 40 -45.87 18.64 -58.26
CA GLN A 40 -44.98 19.70 -58.76
C GLN A 40 -43.54 19.23 -58.96
N LEU A 41 -43.20 18.03 -58.47
CA LEU A 41 -41.87 17.45 -58.55
C LEU A 41 -41.67 16.65 -59.85
N SER A 42 -40.42 16.63 -60.33
CA SER A 42 -40.05 15.81 -61.50
C SER A 42 -40.21 14.31 -61.19
N ASN A 43 -40.25 13.45 -62.21
CA ASN A 43 -40.33 12.00 -61.97
C ASN A 43 -39.11 11.47 -61.21
N THR A 44 -37.93 12.03 -61.47
CA THR A 44 -36.69 11.74 -60.73
C THR A 44 -36.80 12.12 -59.26
N ASP A 45 -37.31 13.32 -58.95
CA ASP A 45 -37.53 13.74 -57.56
C ASP A 45 -38.55 12.85 -56.83
N LYS A 46 -39.60 12.38 -57.53
CA LYS A 46 -40.60 11.47 -56.95
C LYS A 46 -40.03 10.10 -56.60
N GLU A 47 -39.00 9.68 -57.33
CA GLU A 47 -38.27 8.43 -57.10
C GLU A 47 -37.31 8.61 -55.92
N ASN A 48 -36.59 9.73 -55.87
CA ASN A 48 -35.73 10.13 -54.76
C ASN A 48 -36.50 10.32 -53.43
N LEU A 49 -37.79 10.64 -53.47
CA LEU A 49 -38.63 10.71 -52.26
C LEU A 49 -39.09 9.35 -51.72
N ARG A 50 -38.72 8.23 -52.37
CA ARG A 50 -38.97 6.88 -51.82
C ARG A 50 -37.97 6.49 -50.72
N CYS A 51 -36.95 7.31 -50.46
CA CYS A 51 -36.00 7.13 -49.37
C CYS A 51 -36.75 7.11 -48.02
N ALA A 52 -36.75 5.97 -47.35
CA ALA A 52 -37.34 5.80 -46.01
C ALA A 52 -36.29 5.56 -44.93
N SER A 53 -35.06 5.20 -45.33
CA SER A 53 -33.96 4.91 -44.42
C SER A 53 -32.93 6.05 -44.37
N ARG A 54 -32.03 5.95 -43.39
CA ARG A 54 -30.91 6.89 -43.24
C ARG A 54 -29.93 6.72 -44.40
N GLU A 55 -29.66 5.47 -44.76
CA GLU A 55 -28.75 5.08 -45.82
C GLU A 55 -29.23 5.62 -47.16
N ASP A 56 -30.53 5.53 -47.44
CA ASP A 56 -31.12 6.10 -48.66
C ASP A 56 -31.02 7.64 -48.69
N LEU A 57 -31.15 8.30 -47.54
CA LEU A 57 -30.98 9.75 -47.43
C LEU A 57 -29.52 10.16 -47.63
N GLU A 58 -28.56 9.41 -47.08
CA GLU A 58 -27.13 9.66 -47.27
C GLU A 58 -26.72 9.50 -48.73
N VAL A 59 -27.22 8.48 -49.44
CA VAL A 59 -27.01 8.31 -50.88
C VAL A 59 -27.59 9.50 -51.67
N LEU A 60 -28.80 9.93 -51.33
CA LEU A 60 -29.44 11.08 -51.97
C LEU A 60 -28.67 12.38 -51.73
N MET A 61 -28.15 12.57 -50.51
CA MET A 61 -27.31 13.71 -50.16
C MET A 61 -26.00 13.70 -50.95
N GLN A 62 -25.32 12.56 -51.01
CA GLN A 62 -24.06 12.42 -51.74
C GLN A 62 -24.26 12.73 -53.23
N HIS A 63 -25.34 12.23 -53.83
CA HIS A 63 -25.71 12.55 -55.21
C HIS A 63 -25.81 14.08 -55.43
N TYR A 64 -26.49 14.81 -54.54
CA TYR A 64 -26.60 16.26 -54.66
C TYR A 64 -25.28 17.01 -54.38
N MET A 65 -24.42 16.48 -53.50
CA MET A 65 -23.09 17.05 -53.26
C MET A 65 -22.20 16.87 -54.49
N ASP A 66 -22.18 15.69 -55.10
CA ASP A 66 -21.41 15.41 -56.31
C ASP A 66 -21.88 16.26 -57.49
N ASP A 67 -23.20 16.42 -57.64
CA ASP A 67 -23.80 17.32 -58.65
C ASP A 67 -23.43 18.78 -58.43
N ALA A 68 -23.46 19.26 -57.18
CA ALA A 68 -23.07 20.63 -56.84
C ALA A 68 -21.58 20.88 -57.09
N VAL A 69 -20.70 19.91 -56.78
CA VAL A 69 -19.25 20.00 -57.05
C VAL A 69 -18.97 20.02 -58.56
N LYS A 70 -19.58 19.12 -59.33
CA LYS A 70 -19.44 19.10 -60.80
C LYS A 70 -19.87 20.43 -61.42
N ARG A 71 -21.03 20.97 -61.02
CA ARG A 71 -21.50 22.28 -61.49
C ARG A 71 -20.60 23.41 -61.05
N GLN A 72 -20.05 23.35 -59.84
CA GLN A 72 -19.11 24.34 -59.35
C GLN A 72 -17.82 24.36 -60.19
N ASP A 73 -17.29 23.19 -60.55
CA ASP A 73 -16.09 23.04 -61.39
C ASP A 73 -16.34 23.50 -62.83
N ASP A 74 -17.50 23.15 -63.40
CA ASP A 74 -17.92 23.60 -64.74
C ASP A 74 -18.12 25.13 -64.82
N LEU A 75 -18.48 25.77 -63.71
CA LEU A 75 -18.73 27.22 -63.63
C LEU A 75 -17.50 28.05 -63.24
N GLN A 76 -16.35 27.45 -62.93
CA GLN A 76 -15.11 28.21 -62.69
C GLN A 76 -14.63 28.98 -63.93
N THR A 77 -15.13 28.63 -65.13
CA THR A 77 -14.73 29.21 -66.42
C THR A 77 -15.66 30.30 -66.97
N SER A 78 -16.90 30.50 -66.48
CA SER A 78 -17.70 31.69 -66.82
C SER A 78 -18.84 31.96 -65.83
N GLU A 79 -18.99 33.24 -65.41
CA GLU A 79 -20.05 33.86 -64.58
C GLU A 79 -19.94 33.85 -63.03
N ARG A 80 -19.74 35.04 -62.45
CA ARG A 80 -19.64 35.29 -60.99
C ARG A 80 -20.93 34.99 -60.19
N MET A 81 -22.11 35.07 -60.81
CA MET A 81 -23.40 34.88 -60.11
C MET A 81 -23.78 33.40 -59.95
N ALA A 82 -23.47 32.57 -60.94
CA ALA A 82 -23.68 31.12 -60.86
C ALA A 82 -22.78 30.50 -59.78
N ALA A 83 -21.50 30.89 -59.74
CA ALA A 83 -20.55 30.44 -58.71
C ALA A 83 -20.97 30.79 -57.26
N LYS A 84 -21.64 31.94 -57.03
CA LYS A 84 -22.14 32.31 -55.69
C LYS A 84 -23.31 31.43 -55.25
N THR A 85 -24.14 31.03 -56.20
CA THR A 85 -25.33 30.19 -55.95
C THR A 85 -24.92 28.76 -55.62
N GLU A 86 -23.99 28.18 -56.39
CA GLU A 86 -23.45 26.83 -56.12
C GLU A 86 -22.72 26.76 -54.76
N ARG A 87 -21.91 27.77 -54.40
CA ARG A 87 -21.28 27.83 -53.07
C ARG A 87 -22.31 27.86 -51.93
N GLY A 88 -23.46 28.51 -52.15
CA GLY A 88 -24.57 28.53 -51.20
C GLY A 88 -25.25 27.18 -51.06
N LEU A 89 -25.38 26.42 -52.16
CA LEU A 89 -25.90 25.07 -52.15
C LEU A 89 -24.97 24.11 -51.40
N THR A 90 -23.66 24.11 -51.70
CA THR A 90 -22.68 23.26 -51.00
C THR A 90 -22.67 23.54 -49.50
N ARG A 91 -22.73 24.81 -49.10
CA ARG A 91 -22.79 25.20 -47.68
C ARG A 91 -24.07 24.73 -46.99
N PHE A 92 -25.22 24.84 -47.67
CA PHE A 92 -26.47 24.29 -47.18
C PHE A 92 -26.40 22.76 -47.02
N LEU A 93 -25.89 22.03 -48.01
CA LEU A 93 -25.75 20.57 -47.96
C LEU A 93 -24.86 20.12 -46.79
N ASN A 94 -23.75 20.82 -46.54
CA ASN A 94 -22.89 20.58 -45.38
C ASN A 94 -23.62 20.83 -44.05
N SER A 95 -24.38 21.92 -43.96
CA SER A 95 -25.15 22.27 -42.75
C SER A 95 -26.29 21.27 -42.51
N PHE A 96 -26.97 20.86 -43.59
CA PHE A 96 -28.01 19.84 -43.56
C PHE A 96 -27.44 18.48 -43.16
N HIS A 97 -26.27 18.08 -43.66
CA HIS A 97 -25.60 16.84 -43.27
C HIS A 97 -25.32 16.81 -41.77
N GLY A 98 -24.71 17.88 -41.25
CA GLY A 98 -24.44 17.98 -39.82
C GLY A 98 -25.72 17.99 -38.97
N TYR A 99 -26.82 18.55 -39.47
CA TYR A 99 -28.12 18.46 -38.81
C TYR A 99 -28.67 17.02 -38.81
N VAL A 100 -28.64 16.33 -39.95
CA VAL A 100 -29.09 14.93 -40.08
C VAL A 100 -28.32 14.04 -39.12
N GLU A 101 -27.00 14.17 -39.06
CA GLU A 101 -26.14 13.41 -38.16
C GLU A 101 -26.55 13.62 -36.69
N ALA A 102 -26.65 14.88 -36.24
CA ALA A 102 -27.03 15.20 -34.87
C ALA A 102 -28.47 14.76 -34.53
N TYR A 103 -29.40 14.95 -35.45
CA TYR A 103 -30.80 14.57 -35.27
C TYR A 103 -30.98 13.05 -35.31
N SER A 104 -30.14 12.31 -36.04
CA SER A 104 -30.17 10.84 -36.09
C SER A 104 -30.00 10.20 -34.71
N GLY A 105 -29.24 10.84 -33.81
CA GLY A 105 -29.11 10.43 -32.42
C GLY A 105 -30.42 10.52 -31.64
N ILE A 106 -31.27 11.51 -31.92
CA ILE A 106 -32.62 11.61 -31.34
C ILE A 106 -33.57 10.59 -31.96
N VAL A 107 -33.49 10.42 -33.29
CA VAL A 107 -34.31 9.46 -34.02
C VAL A 107 -34.03 8.03 -33.58
N SER A 108 -32.77 7.65 -33.34
CA SER A 108 -32.42 6.30 -32.87
C SER A 108 -33.01 6.01 -31.49
N LEU A 109 -33.02 6.99 -30.58
CA LEU A 109 -33.62 6.87 -29.25
C LEU A 109 -35.14 6.62 -29.32
N VAL A 110 -35.83 7.32 -30.23
CA VAL A 110 -37.29 7.17 -30.41
C VAL A 110 -37.65 5.93 -31.24
N LYS A 111 -36.78 5.51 -32.17
CA LYS A 111 -36.95 4.28 -32.96
C LYS A 111 -37.04 3.04 -32.07
N GLY A 112 -36.33 3.02 -30.95
CA GLY A 112 -36.42 1.98 -29.93
C GLY A 112 -37.84 1.80 -29.34
N ALA A 113 -38.70 2.83 -29.44
CA ALA A 113 -40.07 2.79 -28.97
C ALA A 113 -41.12 2.52 -30.08
N GLY A 114 -40.70 2.48 -31.35
CA GLY A 114 -41.57 2.13 -32.47
C GLY A 114 -40.90 2.29 -33.85
N GLY A 115 -40.99 1.25 -34.70
CA GLY A 115 -40.28 1.20 -35.98
C GLY A 115 -40.64 2.33 -36.98
N GLY A 116 -41.88 2.81 -36.97
CA GLY A 116 -42.36 3.82 -37.92
C GLY A 116 -41.87 5.25 -37.67
N TYR A 117 -41.30 5.54 -36.51
CA TYR A 117 -40.78 6.88 -36.20
C TYR A 117 -39.52 7.19 -37.02
N GLY A 118 -38.63 6.19 -37.19
CA GLY A 118 -37.44 6.36 -38.02
C GLY A 118 -37.80 6.77 -39.45
N GLU A 119 -38.72 6.02 -40.08
CA GLU A 119 -39.16 6.26 -41.46
C GLU A 119 -39.82 7.64 -41.62
N ALA A 120 -40.63 8.07 -40.65
CA ALA A 120 -41.29 9.37 -40.70
C ALA A 120 -40.29 10.53 -40.63
N ALA A 121 -39.27 10.44 -39.78
CA ALA A 121 -38.24 11.46 -39.64
C ALA A 121 -37.33 11.54 -40.88
N TYR A 122 -36.83 10.41 -41.36
CA TYR A 122 -35.99 10.39 -42.57
C TYR A 122 -36.76 10.75 -43.83
N GLY A 123 -38.06 10.41 -43.92
CA GLY A 123 -38.92 10.88 -45.00
C GLY A 123 -39.13 12.40 -44.99
N ALA A 124 -39.29 13.01 -43.81
CA ALA A 124 -39.36 14.48 -43.67
C ALA A 124 -38.05 15.16 -44.08
N LEU A 125 -36.91 14.59 -43.69
CA LEU A 125 -35.58 15.04 -44.08
C LEU A 125 -35.35 14.97 -45.59
N ALA A 126 -35.68 13.84 -46.22
CA ALA A 126 -35.57 13.66 -47.67
C ALA A 126 -36.46 14.66 -48.43
N MET A 127 -37.69 14.85 -47.95
CA MET A 127 -38.62 15.84 -48.51
C MET A 127 -38.07 17.26 -48.42
N PHE A 128 -37.52 17.62 -47.27
CA PHE A 128 -36.89 18.92 -47.06
C PHE A 128 -35.68 19.13 -47.97
N LEU A 129 -34.80 18.13 -48.08
CA LEU A 129 -33.62 18.17 -48.95
C LEU A 129 -33.99 18.40 -50.42
N VAL A 130 -34.86 17.57 -50.99
CA VAL A 130 -35.26 17.65 -52.40
C VAL A 130 -35.85 19.02 -52.73
N ILE A 131 -36.70 19.55 -51.85
CA ILE A 131 -37.35 20.85 -52.06
C ILE A 131 -36.36 22.00 -51.91
N ALA A 132 -35.45 21.92 -50.93
CA ALA A 132 -34.45 22.95 -50.71
C ALA A 132 -33.45 23.02 -51.88
N VAL A 133 -33.00 21.89 -52.41
CA VAL A 133 -32.07 21.83 -53.56
C VAL A 133 -32.72 22.34 -54.84
N ASN A 134 -33.97 21.94 -55.11
CA ASN A 134 -34.73 22.39 -56.28
C ASN A 134 -35.08 23.89 -56.24
N LYS A 135 -35.00 24.52 -55.06
CA LYS A 135 -35.11 25.97 -54.90
C LYS A 135 -33.70 26.54 -54.89
N HIS A 136 -33.17 26.82 -56.09
CA HIS A 136 -31.82 27.38 -56.33
C HIS A 136 -31.39 28.59 -55.47
N LYS A 137 -32.29 29.24 -54.72
CA LYS A 137 -31.94 30.22 -53.69
C LYS A 137 -32.12 29.59 -52.32
N THR A 138 -31.04 29.02 -51.79
CA THR A 138 -30.95 28.65 -50.38
C THR A 138 -30.98 29.91 -49.52
N GLU A 139 -31.90 29.95 -48.55
CA GLU A 139 -32.04 31.09 -47.66
C GLU A 139 -31.17 30.90 -46.43
N SER A 140 -30.23 31.82 -46.21
CA SER A 140 -29.26 31.77 -45.10
C SER A 140 -29.92 31.69 -43.73
N PHE A 141 -31.18 32.12 -43.62
CA PHE A 141 -31.97 32.01 -42.39
C PHE A 141 -32.19 30.55 -41.97
N ILE A 142 -32.70 29.69 -42.88
CA ILE A 142 -32.95 28.27 -42.56
C ILE A 142 -31.63 27.52 -42.34
N GLU A 143 -30.59 27.89 -43.09
CA GLU A 143 -29.24 27.36 -42.87
C GLU A 143 -28.73 27.64 -41.45
N ASN A 144 -28.85 28.88 -40.98
CA ASN A 144 -28.46 29.25 -39.62
C ASN A 144 -29.25 28.45 -38.56
N MET A 145 -30.54 28.18 -38.81
CA MET A 145 -31.37 27.37 -37.92
C MET A 145 -30.95 25.91 -37.89
N LEU A 146 -30.55 25.33 -39.03
CA LEU A 146 -30.00 23.96 -39.06
C LEU A 146 -28.70 23.86 -38.26
N VAL A 147 -27.82 24.86 -38.38
CA VAL A 147 -26.58 24.93 -37.59
C VAL A 147 -26.88 25.04 -36.10
N GLU A 148 -27.82 25.89 -35.73
CA GLU A 148 -28.23 26.07 -34.34
C GLU A 148 -28.84 24.79 -33.76
N LEU A 149 -29.78 24.16 -34.48
CA LEU A 149 -30.40 22.91 -34.07
C LEU A 149 -29.39 21.76 -33.99
N ARG A 150 -28.42 21.69 -34.91
CA ARG A 150 -27.31 20.73 -34.83
C ARG A 150 -26.59 20.82 -33.49
N GLN A 151 -26.18 22.02 -33.08
CA GLN A 151 -25.47 22.21 -31.80
C GLN A 151 -26.33 21.77 -30.62
N GLN A 152 -27.62 22.06 -30.67
CA GLN A 152 -28.59 21.67 -29.65
C GLN A 152 -28.76 20.14 -29.57
N TYR A 153 -28.93 19.46 -30.70
CA TYR A 153 -29.09 18.00 -30.74
C TYR A 153 -27.82 17.25 -30.33
N LEU A 154 -26.63 17.74 -30.69
CA LEU A 154 -25.35 17.15 -30.25
C LEU A 154 -25.21 17.17 -28.72
N ARG A 155 -25.64 18.25 -28.05
CA ARG A 155 -25.64 18.31 -26.57
C ARG A 155 -26.53 17.23 -25.97
N THR A 156 -27.70 17.00 -26.55
CA THR A 156 -28.60 15.94 -26.09
C THR A 156 -28.03 14.54 -26.35
N GLN A 157 -27.34 14.34 -27.47
CA GLN A 157 -26.69 13.06 -27.77
C GLN A 157 -25.58 12.73 -26.77
N MET A 158 -24.72 13.70 -26.43
CA MET A 158 -23.68 13.52 -25.41
C MET A 158 -24.25 13.11 -24.04
N LEU A 159 -25.42 13.64 -23.68
CA LEU A 159 -26.11 13.27 -22.44
C LEU A 159 -26.64 11.83 -22.46
N ASN A 160 -27.02 11.32 -23.64
CA ASN A 160 -27.57 9.97 -23.80
C ASN A 160 -26.47 8.90 -23.94
N ASP A 161 -25.39 9.18 -24.66
CA ASP A 161 -24.28 8.23 -24.91
C ASP A 161 -23.55 7.83 -23.64
N ALA A 162 -23.58 8.66 -22.60
CA ALA A 162 -23.00 8.33 -21.30
C ALA A 162 -23.74 7.14 -20.62
N GLY A 163 -24.91 6.71 -21.11
CA GLY A 163 -25.73 5.64 -20.51
C GLY A 163 -26.30 6.03 -19.14
N VAL A 164 -26.10 7.28 -18.74
CA VAL A 164 -26.32 7.78 -17.38
C VAL A 164 -27.81 8.03 -17.11
N TYR A 165 -28.67 8.14 -18.13
CA TYR A 165 -30.03 8.68 -17.95
C TYR A 165 -31.15 8.03 -18.77
N SER A 166 -31.94 7.17 -18.12
CA SER A 166 -33.17 6.56 -18.68
C SER A 166 -34.45 7.04 -17.98
N SER A 167 -34.39 8.16 -17.25
CA SER A 167 -35.54 8.66 -16.47
C SER A 167 -36.73 8.92 -17.39
N GLN A 168 -37.93 8.64 -16.88
CA GLN A 168 -39.15 8.76 -17.67
C GLN A 168 -39.35 10.18 -18.21
N ARG A 169 -39.02 11.20 -17.42
CA ARG A 169 -39.10 12.61 -17.83
C ARG A 169 -38.13 12.96 -18.96
N MET A 170 -36.89 12.47 -18.91
CA MET A 170 -35.94 12.71 -20.02
C MET A 170 -36.39 12.03 -21.31
N LYS A 171 -37.04 10.86 -21.24
CA LYS A 171 -37.68 10.21 -22.40
C LYS A 171 -38.85 11.02 -22.96
N GLU A 172 -39.63 11.67 -22.10
CA GLU A 172 -40.72 12.56 -22.51
C GLU A 172 -40.19 13.79 -23.25
N TYR A 173 -39.17 14.47 -22.72
CA TYR A 173 -38.57 15.62 -23.42
C TYR A 173 -37.85 15.21 -24.71
N THR A 174 -37.24 14.02 -24.77
CA THR A 174 -36.65 13.48 -26.00
C THR A 174 -37.71 13.25 -27.08
N ALA A 175 -38.89 12.77 -26.71
CA ALA A 175 -40.02 12.65 -27.62
C ALA A 175 -40.53 14.01 -28.11
N VAL A 176 -40.59 15.01 -27.23
CA VAL A 176 -40.91 16.39 -27.61
C VAL A 176 -39.88 16.93 -28.61
N LEU A 177 -38.59 16.68 -28.39
CA LEU A 177 -37.52 17.09 -29.29
C LEU A 177 -37.60 16.45 -30.68
N TYR A 178 -37.90 15.16 -30.72
CA TYR A 178 -38.18 14.43 -31.96
C TYR A 178 -39.37 15.05 -32.69
N ARG A 179 -40.50 15.25 -32.02
CA ARG A 179 -41.70 15.84 -32.65
C ARG A 179 -41.40 17.24 -33.21
N GLN A 180 -40.76 18.09 -32.42
CA GLN A 180 -40.44 19.46 -32.83
C GLN A 180 -39.43 19.49 -34.00
N GLY A 181 -38.49 18.53 -34.06
CA GLY A 181 -37.56 18.38 -35.19
C GLY A 181 -38.28 18.01 -36.49
N VAL A 182 -39.23 17.08 -36.42
CA VAL A 182 -40.09 16.74 -37.56
C VAL A 182 -40.98 17.92 -37.99
N GLU A 183 -41.63 18.59 -37.04
CA GLU A 183 -42.47 19.77 -37.30
C GLU A 183 -41.67 20.92 -37.94
N PHE A 184 -40.44 21.16 -37.46
CA PHE A 184 -39.52 22.14 -38.05
C PHE A 184 -39.24 21.85 -39.53
N LEU A 185 -38.93 20.59 -39.87
CA LEU A 185 -38.68 20.17 -41.25
C LEU A 185 -39.90 20.42 -42.15
N TYR A 186 -41.11 20.15 -41.65
CA TYR A 186 -42.33 20.40 -42.41
C TYR A 186 -42.63 21.88 -42.61
N GLU A 187 -42.45 22.71 -41.59
CA GLU A 187 -42.61 24.16 -41.75
C GLU A 187 -41.57 24.73 -42.72
N ALA A 188 -40.35 24.20 -42.70
CA ALA A 188 -39.31 24.57 -43.67
C ALA A 188 -39.67 24.14 -45.11
N VAL A 189 -40.18 22.91 -45.30
CA VAL A 189 -40.72 22.42 -46.58
C VAL A 189 -41.86 23.31 -47.08
N ARG A 190 -42.81 23.63 -46.20
CA ARG A 190 -43.97 24.46 -46.51
C ARG A 190 -43.52 25.84 -46.94
N TYR A 191 -42.56 26.41 -46.24
CA TYR A 191 -41.97 27.70 -46.55
C TYR A 191 -41.37 27.74 -47.96
N TYR A 192 -40.52 26.76 -48.31
CA TYR A 192 -39.90 26.67 -49.64
C TYR A 192 -40.91 26.39 -50.78
N SER A 193 -42.04 25.76 -50.45
CA SER A 193 -43.11 25.45 -51.41
C SER A 193 -43.93 26.68 -51.83
N ILE A 194 -43.87 27.80 -51.10
CA ILE A 194 -44.58 29.03 -51.47
C ILE A 194 -43.84 29.74 -52.61
N GLY A 195 -44.56 30.11 -53.69
CA GLY A 195 -43.98 30.86 -54.82
C GLY A 195 -43.39 32.21 -54.40
N ALA A 196 -42.33 32.68 -55.07
CA ALA A 196 -41.54 33.86 -54.66
C ALA A 196 -42.37 35.14 -54.45
N TRP A 197 -43.34 35.40 -55.34
CA TRP A 197 -44.26 36.55 -55.22
C TRP A 197 -45.28 36.41 -54.09
N ARG A 198 -45.73 35.17 -53.83
CA ARG A 198 -46.65 34.88 -52.72
C ARG A 198 -45.90 34.92 -51.38
N ARG A 199 -44.60 34.55 -51.35
CA ARG A 199 -43.70 34.72 -50.20
C ARG A 199 -43.56 36.19 -49.83
N LEU A 200 -43.33 37.08 -50.80
CA LEU A 200 -43.21 38.52 -50.54
C LEU A 200 -44.48 39.10 -49.89
N ARG A 201 -45.68 38.71 -50.37
CA ARG A 201 -46.96 39.09 -49.73
C ARG A 201 -47.18 38.42 -48.37
N TYR A 202 -46.71 37.19 -48.19
CA TYR A 202 -46.81 36.47 -46.91
C TYR A 202 -45.93 37.10 -45.82
N VAL A 203 -44.71 37.51 -46.18
CA VAL A 203 -43.75 38.21 -45.30
C VAL A 203 -44.35 39.51 -44.73
N LEU A 204 -45.18 40.22 -45.48
CA LEU A 204 -45.87 41.45 -45.03
C LEU A 204 -47.01 41.20 -44.03
N THR A 205 -47.59 39.98 -43.98
CA THR A 205 -48.80 39.70 -43.17
C THR A 205 -48.54 38.78 -41.99
N LYS A 206 -47.63 37.82 -42.12
CA LYS A 206 -47.05 37.02 -41.03
C LYS A 206 -45.63 36.62 -41.44
N PRO A 207 -44.58 37.23 -40.87
CA PRO A 207 -43.22 36.87 -41.23
C PRO A 207 -43.01 35.38 -40.95
N PRO A 208 -42.68 34.57 -41.98
CA PRO A 208 -42.50 33.12 -41.83
C PRO A 208 -41.36 32.76 -40.87
N SER A 209 -40.45 33.71 -40.58
CA SER A 209 -39.45 33.59 -39.52
C SER A 209 -40.06 33.35 -38.14
N VAL A 210 -41.25 33.89 -37.85
CA VAL A 210 -41.91 33.74 -36.53
C VAL A 210 -42.30 32.29 -36.24
N GLY A 211 -42.71 31.52 -37.26
CA GLY A 211 -43.10 30.12 -37.08
C GLY A 211 -41.89 29.21 -36.84
N LEU A 212 -40.85 29.35 -37.65
CA LEU A 212 -39.61 28.59 -37.53
C LEU A 212 -38.83 28.97 -36.26
N GLU A 213 -38.74 30.26 -35.92
CA GLU A 213 -38.05 30.74 -34.71
C GLU A 213 -38.71 30.23 -33.44
N SER A 214 -40.05 30.21 -33.41
CA SER A 214 -40.79 29.60 -32.31
C SER A 214 -40.43 28.14 -32.12
N LYS A 215 -40.25 27.36 -33.22
CA LYS A 215 -39.88 25.95 -33.14
C LYS A 215 -38.47 25.73 -32.63
N VAL A 216 -37.51 26.54 -33.09
CA VAL A 216 -36.13 26.49 -32.57
C VAL A 216 -36.09 26.88 -31.08
N SER A 217 -36.89 27.87 -30.67
CA SER A 217 -37.04 28.24 -29.26
C SER A 217 -37.65 27.12 -28.41
N ASP A 218 -38.68 26.43 -28.92
CA ASP A 218 -39.28 25.28 -28.25
C ASP A 218 -38.27 24.13 -28.08
N ILE A 219 -37.47 23.86 -29.12
CA ILE A 219 -36.41 22.85 -29.08
C ILE A 219 -35.35 23.18 -28.02
N LYS A 220 -34.86 24.44 -27.99
CA LYS A 220 -33.92 24.90 -26.95
C LYS A 220 -34.51 24.72 -25.55
N THR A 221 -35.77 25.09 -25.37
CA THR A 221 -36.46 24.98 -24.08
C THR A 221 -36.53 23.53 -23.62
N ALA A 222 -36.90 22.60 -24.52
CA ALA A 222 -36.94 21.18 -24.19
C ALA A 222 -35.56 20.63 -23.81
N ILE A 223 -34.47 21.10 -24.42
CA ILE A 223 -33.10 20.68 -24.07
C ILE A 223 -32.67 21.21 -22.71
N VAL A 224 -32.99 22.46 -22.40
CA VAL A 224 -32.70 23.04 -21.07
C VAL A 224 -33.38 22.25 -19.96
N GLU A 225 -34.62 21.79 -20.19
CA GLU A 225 -35.32 20.94 -19.22
C GLU A 225 -34.68 19.54 -19.10
N ILE A 226 -34.20 18.96 -20.20
CA ILE A 226 -33.40 17.71 -20.16
C ILE A 226 -32.13 17.89 -19.32
N GLU A 227 -31.37 18.97 -19.53
CA GLU A 227 -30.17 19.26 -18.76
C GLU A 227 -30.45 19.49 -17.28
N ARG A 228 -31.57 20.14 -16.96
CA ARG A 228 -31.99 20.42 -15.59
C ARG A 228 -32.32 19.13 -14.85
N GLU A 229 -33.07 18.23 -15.48
CA GLU A 229 -33.41 16.92 -14.91
C GLU A 229 -32.14 16.06 -14.74
N ALA A 230 -31.23 16.07 -15.72
CA ALA A 230 -29.95 15.36 -15.62
C ALA A 230 -29.11 15.84 -14.42
N ARG A 231 -28.98 17.16 -14.23
CA ARG A 231 -28.27 17.75 -13.08
C ARG A 231 -28.92 17.39 -11.74
N ALA A 232 -30.25 17.29 -11.69
CA ALA A 232 -30.94 16.88 -10.47
C ALA A 232 -30.62 15.42 -10.10
N LEU A 233 -30.56 14.52 -11.09
CA LEU A 233 -30.20 13.12 -10.88
C LEU A 233 -28.74 12.94 -10.46
N ASP A 234 -27.82 13.73 -11.02
CA ASP A 234 -26.42 13.76 -10.58
C ASP A 234 -26.29 14.13 -9.11
N GLY A 235 -27.05 15.14 -8.65
CA GLY A 235 -27.06 15.54 -7.25
C GLY A 235 -27.49 14.41 -6.30
N VAL A 236 -28.49 13.61 -6.70
CA VAL A 236 -28.95 12.45 -5.91
C VAL A 236 -27.89 11.36 -5.87
N ARG A 237 -27.23 11.06 -6.99
CA ARG A 237 -26.18 10.03 -7.07
C ARG A 237 -24.94 10.42 -6.28
N LEU A 238 -24.50 11.68 -6.38
CA LEU A 238 -23.37 12.18 -5.62
C LEU A 238 -23.61 12.04 -4.10
N ASN A 239 -24.81 12.36 -3.63
CA ASN A 239 -25.18 12.16 -2.23
C ASN A 239 -25.15 10.68 -1.82
N GLN A 240 -25.64 9.77 -2.68
CA GLN A 240 -25.55 8.33 -2.41
C GLN A 240 -24.10 7.84 -2.33
N VAL A 241 -23.23 8.31 -3.23
CA VAL A 241 -21.80 7.97 -3.22
C VAL A 241 -21.13 8.49 -1.94
N GLU A 242 -21.45 9.71 -1.52
CA GLU A 242 -20.95 10.28 -0.27
C GLU A 242 -21.36 9.45 0.95
N ILE A 243 -22.63 9.04 1.03
CA ILE A 243 -23.12 8.16 2.11
C ILE A 243 -22.34 6.83 2.13
N VAL A 244 -22.21 6.16 0.99
CA VAL A 244 -21.47 4.89 0.89
C VAL A 244 -20.00 5.08 1.28
N GLN A 245 -19.37 6.18 0.86
CA GLN A 245 -17.99 6.49 1.20
C GLN A 245 -17.80 6.73 2.70
N THR A 246 -18.74 7.41 3.36
CA THR A 246 -18.69 7.59 4.82
C THR A 246 -18.84 6.27 5.56
N GLN A 247 -19.68 5.34 5.08
CA GLN A 247 -19.85 4.03 5.68
C GLN A 247 -18.58 3.17 5.57
N ILE A 248 -17.97 3.11 4.39
CA ILE A 248 -16.70 2.38 4.17
C ILE A 248 -15.61 2.90 5.12
N ARG A 249 -15.54 4.22 5.32
CA ARG A 249 -14.56 4.82 6.22
C ARG A 249 -14.79 4.44 7.69
N GLN A 250 -16.04 4.30 8.13
CA GLN A 250 -16.36 3.85 9.48
C GLN A 250 -15.98 2.37 9.67
N GLU A 251 -16.30 1.50 8.70
CA GLU A 251 -15.93 0.08 8.73
C GLU A 251 -14.40 -0.09 8.83
N GLN A 252 -13.64 0.67 8.03
CA GLN A 252 -12.16 0.65 8.11
C GLN A 252 -11.61 1.08 9.48
N LEU A 253 -12.26 2.02 10.16
CA LEU A 253 -11.84 2.43 11.52
C LEU A 253 -12.11 1.33 12.55
N VAL A 254 -13.25 0.64 12.43
CA VAL A 254 -13.59 -0.50 13.29
C VAL A 254 -12.59 -1.64 13.06
N ASP A 255 -12.31 -2.00 11.81
CA ASP A 255 -11.35 -3.05 11.47
C ASP A 255 -9.93 -2.74 11.97
N LYS A 256 -9.50 -1.47 11.87
CA LYS A 256 -8.21 -1.06 12.41
C LYS A 256 -8.14 -1.21 13.93
N LYS A 257 -9.24 -0.92 14.63
CA LYS A 257 -9.33 -1.06 16.09
C LYS A 257 -9.29 -2.54 16.49
N THR A 258 -10.08 -3.39 15.84
CA THR A 258 -10.13 -4.84 16.12
C THR A 258 -8.78 -5.50 15.83
N LEU A 259 -8.10 -5.13 14.74
CA LEU A 259 -6.74 -5.61 14.45
C LEU A 259 -5.73 -5.19 15.54
N GLY A 260 -5.87 -3.99 16.10
CA GLY A 260 -5.05 -3.53 17.23
C GLY A 260 -5.27 -4.39 18.48
N GLU A 261 -6.52 -4.66 18.82
CA GLU A 261 -6.89 -5.50 19.97
C GLU A 261 -6.41 -6.95 19.80
N VAL A 262 -6.58 -7.54 18.62
CA VAL A 262 -6.09 -8.90 18.31
C VAL A 262 -4.57 -9.00 18.38
N ARG A 263 -3.83 -7.98 17.94
CA ARG A 263 -2.36 -7.96 18.08
C ARG A 263 -1.92 -7.87 19.55
N ALA A 264 -2.61 -7.08 20.36
CA ALA A 264 -2.32 -6.97 21.79
C ALA A 264 -2.60 -8.30 22.52
N THR A 265 -3.74 -8.94 22.25
CA THR A 265 -4.05 -10.25 22.85
C THR A 265 -3.05 -11.32 22.41
N LEU A 266 -2.68 -11.35 21.12
CA LEU A 266 -1.69 -12.29 20.60
C LEU A 266 -0.30 -12.08 21.26
N ALA A 267 0.15 -10.84 21.45
CA ALA A 267 1.40 -10.56 22.15
C ALA A 267 1.39 -11.06 23.60
N THR A 268 0.29 -10.86 24.33
CA THR A 268 0.17 -11.34 25.72
C THR A 268 0.11 -12.86 25.82
N LEU A 269 -0.55 -13.54 24.87
CA LEU A 269 -0.59 -15.00 24.80
C LEU A 269 0.78 -15.58 24.45
N GLN A 270 1.50 -14.94 23.51
CA GLN A 270 2.86 -15.30 23.17
C GLN A 270 3.80 -15.14 24.37
N GLU A 271 3.73 -14.03 25.10
CA GLU A 271 4.57 -13.82 26.29
C GLU A 271 4.30 -14.86 27.39
N ARG A 272 3.03 -15.22 27.63
CA ARG A 272 2.68 -16.30 28.57
C ARG A 272 3.23 -17.64 28.11
N SER A 273 3.05 -17.98 26.83
CA SER A 273 3.59 -19.21 26.24
C SER A 273 5.12 -19.27 26.33
N ASP A 274 5.81 -18.17 26.02
CA ASP A 274 7.27 -18.05 26.11
C ASP A 274 7.72 -18.28 27.56
N LYS A 275 7.02 -17.71 28.55
CA LYS A 275 7.32 -17.88 29.98
C LYS A 275 7.12 -19.33 30.45
N ASP A 276 6.02 -19.97 30.06
CA ASP A 276 5.74 -21.36 30.42
C ASP A 276 6.79 -22.31 29.83
N ARG A 277 7.18 -22.10 28.56
CA ARG A 277 8.23 -22.88 27.90
C ARG A 277 9.60 -22.63 28.52
N LEU A 278 9.94 -21.40 28.88
CA LEU A 278 11.17 -21.09 29.61
C LEU A 278 11.23 -21.79 30.96
N ASP A 279 10.11 -21.85 31.70
CA ASP A 279 10.08 -22.54 32.99
C ASP A 279 10.29 -24.06 32.83
N ILE A 280 9.79 -24.67 31.75
CA ILE A 280 10.10 -26.06 31.40
C ILE A 280 11.60 -26.24 31.17
N ILE A 281 12.22 -25.39 30.34
CA ILE A 281 13.66 -25.44 30.06
C ILE A 281 14.48 -25.25 31.34
N ARG A 282 14.10 -24.30 32.19
CA ARG A 282 14.72 -24.06 33.50
C ARG A 282 14.75 -25.31 34.38
N ARG A 283 13.60 -25.99 34.50
CA ARG A 283 13.47 -27.22 35.30
C ARG A 283 14.31 -28.36 34.72
N LEU A 284 14.33 -28.52 33.39
CA LEU A 284 15.15 -29.53 32.72
C LEU A 284 16.65 -29.26 32.92
N LEU A 285 17.06 -28.00 32.94
CA LEU A 285 18.43 -27.58 33.23
C LEU A 285 18.80 -27.63 34.73
N ARG A 286 17.82 -27.99 35.59
CA ARG A 286 17.94 -28.05 37.06
C ARG A 286 18.39 -26.72 37.68
N LEU A 287 17.90 -25.61 37.15
CA LEU A 287 18.18 -24.27 37.65
C LEU A 287 17.12 -23.84 38.68
N ASP A 288 17.55 -23.35 39.84
CA ASP A 288 16.65 -22.64 40.75
C ASP A 288 16.25 -21.28 40.14
N VAL A 289 15.16 -20.68 40.63
CA VAL A 289 14.76 -19.31 40.27
C VAL A 289 15.88 -18.33 40.62
N LYS A 290 16.53 -18.54 41.78
CA LYS A 290 17.67 -17.73 42.25
C LYS A 290 18.90 -17.82 41.33
N ASP A 291 19.06 -18.96 40.64
CA ASP A 291 20.19 -19.21 39.74
C ASP A 291 20.07 -18.46 38.42
N VAL A 292 18.84 -18.20 37.99
CA VAL A 292 18.53 -17.52 36.73
C VAL A 292 18.57 -16.01 36.88
N GLN A 293 18.12 -15.52 38.04
CA GLN A 293 18.03 -14.10 38.33
C GLN A 293 19.36 -13.62 38.89
N ASP A 294 20.34 -13.46 38.00
CA ASP A 294 21.59 -12.80 38.32
C ASP A 294 21.32 -11.31 38.55
N HIS A 295 21.01 -10.97 39.80
CA HIS A 295 20.90 -9.60 40.29
C HIS A 295 22.29 -8.96 40.26
N ILE A 296 22.75 -8.57 39.07
CA ILE A 296 24.03 -7.88 38.89
C ILE A 296 24.12 -6.66 39.81
N ASP A 297 23.01 -5.98 40.07
CA ASP A 297 22.93 -4.86 41.00
C ASP A 297 23.27 -5.26 42.44
N GLU A 298 22.74 -6.40 42.91
CA GLU A 298 23.07 -6.93 44.23
C GLU A 298 24.52 -7.40 44.27
N TYR A 299 25.01 -8.00 43.18
CA TYR A 299 26.39 -8.44 43.07
C TYR A 299 27.38 -7.27 43.12
N GLU A 300 27.09 -6.16 42.42
CA GLU A 300 27.90 -4.95 42.49
C GLU A 300 27.88 -4.30 43.88
N LEU A 301 26.71 -4.25 44.53
CA LEU A 301 26.63 -3.76 45.92
C LEU A 301 27.49 -4.62 46.85
N GLN A 302 27.51 -5.94 46.66
CA GLN A 302 28.38 -6.84 47.43
C GLN A 302 29.86 -6.62 47.12
N LEU A 303 30.22 -6.37 45.85
CA LEU A 303 31.58 -6.01 45.46
C LEU A 303 32.02 -4.69 46.13
N ASP A 304 31.17 -3.67 46.08
CA ASP A 304 31.44 -2.36 46.68
C ASP A 304 31.54 -2.43 48.20
N ASP A 305 30.68 -3.20 48.87
CA ASP A 305 30.75 -3.40 50.33
C ASP A 305 32.04 -4.13 50.73
N THR A 306 32.38 -5.20 49.99
CA THR A 306 33.56 -6.02 50.23
C THR A 306 34.86 -5.26 50.00
N PHE A 307 34.94 -4.47 48.93
CA PHE A 307 36.19 -3.87 48.47
C PHE A 307 36.30 -2.36 48.74
N GLY A 308 35.19 -1.63 48.75
CA GLY A 308 35.16 -0.17 48.91
C GLY A 308 35.49 0.32 50.31
N SER A 309 35.31 -0.52 51.33
CA SER A 309 35.63 -0.20 52.74
C SER A 309 37.11 -0.36 53.07
N ILE A 310 37.89 -1.04 52.22
CA ILE A 310 39.30 -1.35 52.46
C ILE A 310 40.13 -0.11 52.09
N LYS A 311 40.54 0.69 53.09
CA LYS A 311 41.27 1.97 52.93
C LYS A 311 42.53 1.94 52.04
N ARG A 312 43.11 0.75 51.79
CA ARG A 312 44.31 0.55 50.96
C ARG A 312 43.99 0.03 49.55
N LEU A 313 42.72 -0.09 49.22
CA LEU A 313 42.23 -0.74 48.02
C LEU A 313 41.50 0.29 47.16
N PRO A 314 42.14 0.90 46.15
CA PRO A 314 41.40 1.71 45.20
C PRO A 314 40.38 0.83 44.48
N ALA A 315 39.19 1.38 44.22
CA ALA A 315 38.19 0.72 43.40
C ALA A 315 38.78 0.39 42.02
N PHE A 316 38.39 -0.75 41.46
CA PHE A 316 38.85 -1.16 40.13
C PHE A 316 38.22 -0.27 39.07
N ASP A 317 38.98 0.73 38.60
CA ASP A 317 38.57 1.59 37.49
C ASP A 317 38.68 0.81 36.17
N VAL A 318 37.56 0.25 35.72
CA VAL A 318 37.51 -0.59 34.50
C VAL A 318 37.98 0.17 33.27
N ASP A 319 37.67 1.45 33.14
CA ASP A 319 37.99 2.23 31.94
C ASP A 319 39.50 2.51 31.89
N ALA A 320 40.08 2.96 33.01
CA ALA A 320 41.50 3.23 33.10
C ALA A 320 42.36 1.94 33.13
N ALA A 321 41.90 0.90 33.82
CA ALA A 321 42.68 -0.30 34.09
C ALA A 321 42.58 -1.37 32.98
N LEU A 322 41.42 -1.48 32.32
CA LEU A 322 41.14 -2.52 31.31
C LEU A 322 40.89 -1.93 29.92
N VAL A 323 39.93 -1.02 29.75
CA VAL A 323 39.49 -0.56 28.42
C VAL A 323 40.60 0.19 27.66
N SER A 324 41.44 0.91 28.40
CA SER A 324 42.59 1.64 27.84
C SER A 324 43.74 0.73 27.38
N ARG A 325 43.74 -0.55 27.78
CA ARG A 325 44.87 -1.46 27.56
C ARG A 325 44.89 -2.03 26.14
N PRO A 326 46.06 -2.07 25.48
CA PRO A 326 46.17 -2.61 24.12
C PRO A 326 45.75 -4.07 24.05
N GLU A 327 46.08 -4.88 25.07
CA GLU A 327 45.73 -6.31 25.12
C GLU A 327 44.21 -6.52 25.04
N PHE A 328 43.44 -5.69 25.76
CA PHE A 328 41.99 -5.73 25.74
C PHE A 328 41.42 -5.19 24.43
N GLN A 329 42.01 -4.12 23.89
CA GLN A 329 41.58 -3.55 22.60
C GLN A 329 41.82 -4.55 21.46
N ASP A 330 42.97 -5.21 21.44
CA ASP A 330 43.32 -6.24 20.47
C ASP A 330 42.36 -7.42 20.54
N TRP A 331 42.08 -7.93 21.76
CA TRP A 331 41.08 -8.99 21.96
C TRP A 331 39.69 -8.54 21.51
N ARG A 332 39.28 -7.32 21.85
CA ARG A 332 37.96 -6.76 21.48
C ARG A 332 37.81 -6.57 19.98
N GLU A 333 38.87 -6.20 19.26
CA GLU A 333 38.84 -5.94 17.82
C GLU A 333 39.07 -7.20 16.98
N HIS A 334 39.59 -8.27 17.57
CA HIS A 334 39.87 -9.53 16.89
C HIS A 334 38.61 -10.17 16.27
N ASP A 335 38.68 -10.64 15.02
CA ASP A 335 37.54 -11.30 14.38
C ASP A 335 37.53 -12.81 14.56
N THR A 336 38.56 -13.38 15.19
CA THR A 336 38.58 -14.80 15.53
C THR A 336 38.12 -15.04 16.97
N PRO A 337 37.62 -16.25 17.26
CA PRO A 337 37.27 -16.60 18.61
C PRO A 337 38.51 -16.63 19.52
N THR A 338 38.43 -15.93 20.65
CA THR A 338 39.58 -15.70 21.54
C THR A 338 39.13 -15.61 23.00
N VAL A 339 39.99 -16.08 23.90
CA VAL A 339 39.80 -16.03 25.35
C VAL A 339 40.68 -14.92 25.93
N PHE A 340 40.07 -13.99 26.66
CA PHE A 340 40.75 -12.98 27.45
C PHE A 340 40.69 -13.38 28.92
N LEU A 341 41.85 -13.66 29.53
CA LEU A 341 41.97 -14.01 30.94
C LEU A 341 42.54 -12.82 31.72
N LEU A 342 41.68 -12.18 32.51
CA LEU A 342 42.07 -11.15 33.46
C LEU A 342 42.31 -11.79 34.83
N HIS A 343 43.55 -11.79 35.31
CA HIS A 343 43.85 -12.43 36.58
C HIS A 343 44.84 -11.65 37.44
N GLY A 344 44.89 -11.99 38.73
CA GLY A 344 46.01 -11.59 39.58
C GLY A 344 45.67 -11.53 41.06
N ALA A 345 46.65 -11.06 41.82
CA ALA A 345 46.65 -11.08 43.27
C ALA A 345 45.97 -9.83 43.86
N THR A 346 45.45 -9.98 45.08
CA THR A 346 44.83 -8.91 45.88
C THR A 346 45.33 -8.96 47.30
N VAL A 347 45.42 -7.78 47.93
CA VAL A 347 45.64 -7.63 49.37
C VAL A 347 44.42 -8.01 50.20
N ALA A 348 43.24 -8.18 49.57
CA ALA A 348 42.04 -8.57 50.28
C ALA A 348 42.20 -9.96 50.92
N PRO A 349 41.53 -10.22 52.06
CA PRO A 349 41.53 -11.53 52.72
C PRO A 349 41.22 -12.71 51.78
N ASP A 350 41.80 -13.89 52.04
CA ASP A 350 41.60 -15.08 51.17
C ASP A 350 40.21 -15.70 51.28
N ASP A 351 39.49 -15.37 52.34
CA ASP A 351 38.15 -15.86 52.63
C ASP A 351 37.05 -15.18 51.80
N THR A 352 37.34 -14.07 51.11
CA THR A 352 36.37 -13.47 50.18
C THR A 352 36.21 -14.29 48.89
N SER A 353 34.97 -14.69 48.65
CA SER A 353 34.49 -15.34 47.42
C SER A 353 34.36 -14.39 46.23
N PHE A 354 34.62 -13.10 46.40
CA PHE A 354 34.62 -12.08 45.35
C PHE A 354 36.04 -11.80 44.86
N SER A 355 36.17 -11.32 43.61
CA SER A 355 37.44 -10.80 43.11
C SER A 355 37.34 -9.29 42.94
N TRP A 356 38.40 -8.58 43.28
CA TRP A 356 38.53 -7.15 42.99
C TRP A 356 38.54 -6.86 41.48
N LEU A 357 38.73 -7.88 40.63
CA LEU A 357 38.65 -7.80 39.17
C LEU A 357 37.22 -8.03 38.63
N SER A 358 36.30 -8.53 39.47
CA SER A 358 34.90 -8.78 39.10
C SER A 358 34.13 -7.54 38.60
N PRO A 359 34.46 -6.29 39.00
CA PRO A 359 33.88 -5.10 38.37
C PRO A 359 34.08 -5.04 36.85
N ALA A 360 35.13 -5.65 36.30
CA ALA A 360 35.30 -5.76 34.84
C ALA A 360 34.18 -6.60 34.20
N CYS A 361 33.80 -7.71 34.82
CA CYS A 361 32.71 -8.56 34.37
C CYS A 361 31.38 -7.83 34.43
N THR A 362 31.06 -7.18 35.56
CA THR A 362 29.78 -6.48 35.73
C THR A 362 29.64 -5.33 34.72
N ARG A 363 30.73 -4.60 34.48
CA ARG A 363 30.81 -3.52 33.50
C ARG A 363 30.56 -4.02 32.07
N LEU A 364 31.13 -5.16 31.69
CA LEU A 364 30.86 -5.84 30.41
C LEU A 364 29.42 -6.32 30.26
N ILE A 365 28.79 -6.76 31.35
CA ILE A 365 27.41 -7.27 31.35
C ILE A 365 26.40 -6.12 31.27
N ARG A 366 26.62 -5.03 32.02
CA ARG A 366 25.68 -3.90 32.10
C ARG A 366 25.74 -2.97 30.91
N ASP A 367 26.93 -2.68 30.43
CA ASP A 367 27.12 -1.76 29.31
C ASP A 367 27.97 -2.36 28.19
N PRO A 368 27.51 -3.47 27.61
CA PRO A 368 28.21 -4.10 26.50
C PRO A 368 28.30 -3.18 25.29
N ASP A 369 27.39 -2.21 25.15
CA ASP A 369 27.38 -1.25 24.05
C ASP A 369 28.54 -0.26 24.11
N SER A 370 28.90 0.26 25.29
CA SER A 370 30.05 1.17 25.38
C SER A 370 31.39 0.43 25.25
N ILE A 371 31.46 -0.81 25.72
CA ILE A 371 32.73 -1.53 25.85
C ILE A 371 33.04 -2.37 24.61
N LEU A 372 32.05 -3.14 24.12
CA LEU A 372 32.23 -4.13 23.06
C LEU A 372 31.90 -3.60 21.65
N ARG A 373 31.46 -2.34 21.52
CA ARG A 373 31.19 -1.73 20.22
C ARG A 373 32.48 -1.57 19.43
N SER A 374 32.73 -2.54 18.55
CA SER A 374 33.78 -2.48 17.53
C SER A 374 33.33 -1.61 16.35
N ARG A 375 34.26 -0.87 15.75
CA ARG A 375 34.03 -0.05 14.55
C ARG A 375 33.46 -0.85 13.37
N ASN A 376 33.72 -2.16 13.33
CA ASN A 376 33.40 -3.02 12.20
C ASN A 376 32.07 -3.80 12.37
N ARG A 377 31.43 -3.77 13.55
CA ARG A 377 30.25 -4.59 13.84
C ARG A 377 28.95 -3.80 13.75
N LYS A 378 28.04 -4.24 12.88
CA LYS A 378 26.70 -3.63 12.70
C LYS A 378 25.67 -4.08 13.74
N ARG A 379 25.89 -5.22 14.38
CA ARG A 379 24.99 -5.80 15.38
C ARG A 379 25.75 -6.01 16.69
N MET A 380 25.04 -5.82 17.79
CA MET A 380 25.54 -6.08 19.12
C MET A 380 25.71 -7.60 19.32
N PRO A 381 26.83 -8.06 19.90
CA PRO A 381 27.01 -9.48 20.21
C PRO A 381 26.02 -9.92 21.29
N LEU A 382 25.61 -11.20 21.24
CA LEU A 382 24.86 -11.79 22.35
C LEU A 382 25.80 -11.93 23.56
N VAL A 383 25.47 -11.28 24.67
CA VAL A 383 26.24 -11.39 25.92
C VAL A 383 25.60 -12.43 26.81
N MET A 384 26.37 -13.45 27.17
CA MET A 384 26.01 -14.45 28.18
C MET A 384 27.04 -14.39 29.29
N TYR A 385 26.63 -14.69 30.51
CA TYR A 385 27.52 -14.51 31.63
C TYR A 385 27.27 -15.47 32.78
N HIS A 386 28.28 -15.61 33.63
CA HIS A 386 28.19 -16.22 34.93
C HIS A 386 28.96 -15.36 35.93
N VAL A 387 28.26 -14.89 36.96
CA VAL A 387 28.88 -14.23 38.11
C VAL A 387 28.86 -15.16 39.31
N ASN A 388 29.98 -15.23 40.04
CA ASN A 388 30.10 -16.12 41.19
C ASN A 388 29.38 -15.52 42.40
N LYS A 389 28.19 -16.03 42.75
CA LYS A 389 27.43 -15.60 43.92
C LYS A 389 27.79 -16.42 45.17
N ILE A 390 27.80 -15.78 46.33
CA ILE A 390 27.73 -16.50 47.61
C ILE A 390 26.29 -16.95 47.80
N SER A 391 26.06 -18.26 47.91
CA SER A 391 24.71 -18.78 48.13
C SER A 391 24.28 -18.75 49.60
N ASP A 392 25.19 -18.69 50.58
CA ASP A 392 24.89 -18.46 52.01
C ASP A 392 26.19 -18.11 52.76
N TRP A 393 26.19 -17.01 53.53
CA TRP A 393 27.34 -16.58 54.34
C TRP A 393 27.67 -17.55 55.50
N ASP A 394 26.73 -18.42 55.85
CA ASP A 394 26.83 -19.30 57.02
C ASP A 394 27.45 -20.68 56.73
N SER A 395 27.74 -21.02 55.46
CA SER A 395 28.40 -22.30 55.17
C SER A 395 29.92 -22.17 55.31
N GLU A 396 30.50 -22.83 56.32
CA GLU A 396 31.95 -22.88 56.60
C GLU A 396 32.82 -23.42 55.43
N SER A 397 32.22 -23.89 54.34
CA SER A 397 32.91 -24.30 53.13
C SER A 397 32.31 -23.63 51.89
N VAL A 398 33.07 -22.74 51.25
CA VAL A 398 32.74 -22.21 49.92
C VAL A 398 32.78 -23.37 48.92
N SER A 399 31.62 -23.94 48.62
CA SER A 399 31.50 -24.99 47.62
C SER A 399 31.75 -24.40 46.24
N LYS A 400 32.72 -24.98 45.50
CA LYS A 400 33.01 -24.56 44.13
C LYS A 400 31.79 -24.78 43.23
N THR A 401 31.50 -23.83 42.34
CA THR A 401 30.34 -23.90 41.45
C THR A 401 30.51 -25.03 40.42
N PRO A 402 29.60 -26.00 40.32
CA PRO A 402 29.69 -27.06 39.31
C PRO A 402 29.66 -26.49 37.89
N LEU A 403 30.59 -26.90 37.01
CA LEU A 403 30.62 -26.44 35.62
C LEU A 403 29.34 -26.76 34.84
N ALA A 404 28.66 -27.86 35.19
CA ALA A 404 27.37 -28.19 34.61
C ALA A 404 26.30 -27.12 34.92
N LEU A 405 26.33 -26.53 36.11
CA LEU A 405 25.43 -25.45 36.48
C LEU A 405 25.73 -24.18 35.68
N VAL A 406 27.01 -23.84 35.52
CA VAL A 406 27.45 -22.71 34.69
C VAL A 406 26.93 -22.87 33.25
N LEU A 407 27.19 -24.02 32.61
CA LEU A 407 26.72 -24.28 31.24
C LEU A 407 25.18 -24.28 31.14
N SER A 408 24.48 -24.83 32.14
CA SER A 408 23.02 -24.74 32.22
C SER A 408 22.54 -23.29 32.22
N LYS A 409 23.15 -22.41 33.03
CA LYS A 409 22.80 -20.99 33.07
C LYS A 409 23.02 -20.32 31.71
N LEU A 410 24.13 -20.60 31.05
CA LEU A 410 24.45 -20.03 29.75
C LEU A 410 23.45 -20.45 28.67
N ILE A 411 23.08 -21.74 28.62
CA ILE A 411 22.03 -22.24 27.71
C ILE A 411 20.70 -21.55 27.99
N TYR A 412 20.34 -21.43 29.28
CA TYR A 412 19.11 -20.74 29.65
C TYR A 412 19.12 -19.27 29.19
N GLN A 413 20.22 -18.54 29.37
CA GLN A 413 20.35 -17.16 28.91
C GLN A 413 20.23 -17.02 27.39
N VAL A 414 20.82 -17.96 26.61
CA VAL A 414 20.63 -17.98 25.14
C VAL A 414 19.15 -18.10 24.79
N VAL A 415 18.44 -19.04 25.41
CA VAL A 415 17.02 -19.30 25.12
C VAL A 415 16.12 -18.16 25.61
N ALA A 416 16.46 -17.52 26.73
CA ALA A 416 15.74 -16.39 27.31
C ALA A 416 15.97 -15.07 26.55
N SER A 417 17.03 -14.98 25.75
CA SER A 417 17.31 -13.81 24.92
C SER A 417 16.20 -13.56 23.86
N ASP A 418 16.11 -12.34 23.35
CA ASP A 418 15.11 -12.01 22.33
C ASP A 418 15.25 -12.85 21.05
N GLN A 419 16.48 -13.22 20.69
CA GLN A 419 16.72 -14.14 19.57
C GLN A 419 16.30 -15.56 19.94
N GLY A 420 16.61 -16.01 21.17
CA GLY A 420 16.23 -17.30 21.73
C GLY A 420 14.73 -17.57 21.79
N LYS A 421 13.90 -16.53 21.94
CA LYS A 421 12.44 -16.66 21.90
C LYS A 421 11.90 -17.31 20.63
N THR A 422 12.63 -17.26 19.50
CA THR A 422 12.22 -17.98 18.29
C THR A 422 12.19 -19.49 18.50
N VAL A 423 13.17 -20.06 19.22
CA VAL A 423 13.19 -21.49 19.58
C VAL A 423 12.03 -21.84 20.49
N LEU A 424 11.59 -20.93 21.36
CA LEU A 424 10.43 -21.13 22.21
C LEU A 424 9.13 -21.10 21.41
N ARG A 425 9.00 -20.23 20.42
CA ARG A 425 7.75 -20.03 19.66
C ARG A 425 7.53 -21.08 18.59
N GLU A 426 8.59 -21.65 18.05
CA GLU A 426 8.53 -22.72 17.05
C GLU A 426 8.44 -24.09 17.73
N GLU A 427 7.30 -24.77 17.57
CA GLU A 427 7.01 -26.05 18.25
C GLU A 427 8.06 -27.13 17.96
N GLU A 428 8.52 -27.23 16.71
CA GLU A 428 9.51 -28.21 16.30
C GLU A 428 10.86 -27.97 16.98
N ARG A 429 11.33 -26.71 17.03
CA ARG A 429 12.59 -26.32 17.68
C ARG A 429 12.52 -26.51 19.19
N PHE A 430 11.41 -26.10 19.81
CA PHE A 430 11.20 -26.28 21.25
C PHE A 430 11.20 -27.77 21.62
N THR A 431 10.47 -28.60 20.87
CA THR A 431 10.40 -30.05 21.11
C THR A 431 11.75 -30.71 20.94
N PHE A 432 12.52 -30.31 19.93
CA PHE A 432 13.88 -30.80 19.69
C PHE A 432 14.82 -30.46 20.86
N LEU A 433 14.87 -29.19 21.28
CA LEU A 433 15.68 -28.76 22.43
C LEU A 433 15.25 -29.49 23.71
N LYS A 434 13.94 -29.55 23.97
CA LYS A 434 13.37 -30.26 25.12
C LYS A 434 13.82 -31.72 25.14
N GLY A 435 13.73 -32.43 24.02
CA GLY A 435 14.17 -33.82 23.91
C GLY A 435 15.67 -34.01 24.17
N GLN A 436 16.51 -33.08 23.72
CA GLN A 436 17.95 -33.11 24.02
C GLN A 436 18.24 -32.94 25.51
N LEU A 437 17.51 -32.04 26.19
CA LEU A 437 17.64 -31.79 27.62
C LEU A 437 17.07 -32.95 28.46
N GLU A 438 15.93 -33.52 28.07
CA GLU A 438 15.38 -34.72 28.73
C GLU A 438 16.32 -35.92 28.63
N ALA A 439 16.96 -36.13 27.47
CA ALA A 439 17.96 -37.18 27.30
C ALA A 439 19.22 -36.96 28.14
N LEU A 440 19.53 -35.70 28.49
CA LEU A 440 20.63 -35.36 29.41
C LEU A 440 20.27 -35.67 30.87
N VAL A 441 19.01 -35.44 31.26
CA VAL A 441 18.51 -35.65 32.63
C VAL A 441 18.18 -37.12 32.92
N GLY A 442 17.56 -37.84 31.98
CA GLY A 442 17.03 -39.20 32.14
C GLY A 442 17.97 -40.33 31.71
N GLY A 443 19.15 -40.02 31.15
CA GLY A 443 20.13 -41.04 30.78
C GLY A 443 20.76 -41.76 31.99
N PRO A 444 21.46 -42.89 31.76
CA PRO A 444 22.25 -43.52 32.82
C PRO A 444 23.23 -42.50 33.42
N PRO A 445 23.68 -42.67 34.68
CA PRO A 445 24.64 -41.76 35.31
C PRO A 445 25.92 -41.68 34.47
N ARG A 446 25.95 -40.68 33.58
CA ARG A 446 27.10 -40.37 32.74
C ARG A 446 28.22 -39.81 33.60
N GLN A 447 29.46 -40.09 33.19
CA GLN A 447 30.62 -39.41 33.75
C GLN A 447 30.46 -37.90 33.56
N THR A 448 30.95 -37.10 34.51
CA THR A 448 30.83 -35.64 34.49
C THR A 448 31.33 -35.04 33.17
N ALA A 449 32.42 -35.57 32.61
CA ALA A 449 32.98 -35.11 31.34
C ALA A 449 32.01 -35.28 30.15
N GLU A 450 31.33 -36.43 30.05
CA GLU A 450 30.36 -36.68 28.98
C GLU A 450 29.15 -35.75 29.07
N LYS A 451 28.70 -35.42 30.29
CA LYS A 451 27.59 -34.46 30.48
C LYS A 451 27.98 -33.07 30.00
N LEU A 452 29.19 -32.61 30.31
CA LEU A 452 29.70 -31.31 29.87
C LEU A 452 29.79 -31.24 28.34
N GLN A 453 30.26 -32.31 27.69
CA GLN A 453 30.29 -32.40 26.23
C GLN A 453 28.91 -32.32 25.59
N VAL A 454 27.88 -32.89 26.22
CA VAL A 454 26.50 -32.78 25.74
C VAL A 454 25.98 -31.35 25.88
N PHE A 455 26.26 -30.66 26.99
CA PHE A 455 25.91 -29.25 27.16
C PHE A 455 26.57 -28.37 26.09
N VAL A 456 27.87 -28.56 25.84
CA VAL A 456 28.60 -27.84 24.80
C VAL A 456 27.97 -28.04 23.43
N ARG A 457 27.57 -29.28 23.10
CA ARG A 457 26.88 -29.58 21.83
C ARG A 457 25.52 -28.91 21.73
N ILE A 458 24.72 -28.95 22.80
CA ILE A 458 23.38 -28.31 22.85
C ILE A 458 23.54 -26.81 22.59
N TRP A 459 24.50 -26.19 23.29
CA TRP A 459 24.76 -24.76 23.18
C TRP A 459 25.25 -24.37 21.77
N ALA A 460 26.20 -25.10 21.19
CA ALA A 460 26.65 -24.85 19.81
C ALA A 460 25.52 -25.02 18.78
N THR A 461 24.65 -26.01 18.98
CA THR A 461 23.44 -26.21 18.14
C THR A 461 22.50 -25.02 18.26
N LEU A 462 22.24 -24.52 19.47
CA LEU A 462 21.39 -23.35 19.68
C LEU A 462 21.94 -22.10 18.99
N LEU A 463 23.24 -21.82 19.12
CA LEU A 463 23.84 -20.67 18.43
C LEU A 463 23.73 -20.78 16.91
N LYS A 464 23.89 -22.00 16.37
CA LYS A 464 23.70 -22.28 14.95
C LYS A 464 22.26 -22.01 14.50
N ASP A 465 21.29 -22.60 15.19
CA ASP A 465 19.88 -22.54 14.81
C ASP A 465 19.29 -21.13 14.94
N LEU A 466 19.82 -20.34 15.87
CA LEU A 466 19.47 -18.93 16.07
C LEU A 466 20.22 -17.98 15.13
N GLU A 467 21.12 -18.49 14.29
CA GLU A 467 21.99 -17.71 13.40
C GLU A 467 22.79 -16.63 14.15
N ILE A 468 23.16 -16.91 15.39
CA ILE A 468 24.00 -16.01 16.20
C ILE A 468 25.40 -16.03 15.60
N ARG A 469 25.84 -14.87 15.10
CA ARG A 469 27.17 -14.73 14.46
C ARG A 469 28.25 -14.34 15.44
N ASP A 470 27.90 -13.52 16.43
CA ASP A 470 28.82 -12.94 17.39
C ASP A 470 28.24 -13.09 18.79
N ALA A 471 29.04 -13.65 19.70
CA ALA A 471 28.67 -13.79 21.09
C ALA A 471 29.86 -13.47 22.01
N VAL A 472 29.56 -12.95 23.19
CA VAL A 472 30.56 -12.73 24.25
C VAL A 472 30.12 -13.50 25.49
N LEU A 473 31.03 -14.32 26.01
CA LEU A 473 30.84 -15.11 27.21
C LEU A 473 31.67 -14.50 28.34
N VAL A 474 31.02 -14.00 29.39
CA VAL A 474 31.67 -13.40 30.56
C VAL A 474 31.65 -14.39 31.72
N LEU A 475 32.81 -14.85 32.17
CA LEU A 475 32.95 -15.82 33.26
C LEU A 475 33.72 -15.19 34.42
N ASP A 476 33.02 -14.91 35.51
CA ASP A 476 33.65 -14.37 36.70
C ASP A 476 34.14 -15.48 37.64
N ARG A 477 35.32 -15.30 38.24
CA ARG A 477 35.93 -16.23 39.20
C ARG A 477 36.00 -17.67 38.71
N ILE A 478 36.64 -17.90 37.56
CA ILE A 478 36.83 -19.27 37.05
C ILE A 478 37.63 -20.16 38.02
N ASP A 479 38.39 -19.57 38.95
CA ASP A 479 39.09 -20.25 40.04
C ASP A 479 38.13 -20.88 41.09
N ASN A 480 36.92 -20.33 41.23
CA ASN A 480 35.86 -20.85 42.11
C ASN A 480 34.94 -21.87 41.43
N MET A 481 35.15 -22.18 40.15
CA MET A 481 34.43 -23.24 39.47
C MET A 481 35.02 -24.61 39.78
N GLN A 482 34.18 -25.65 39.80
CA GLN A 482 34.61 -27.02 40.09
C GLN A 482 35.55 -27.53 38.99
N GLY A 483 36.81 -27.77 39.36
CA GLY A 483 37.88 -28.15 38.46
C GLY A 483 39.13 -27.30 38.68
N SER A 484 40.14 -27.52 37.86
CA SER A 484 41.27 -26.59 37.71
C SER A 484 40.92 -25.52 36.67
N ILE A 485 41.59 -24.36 36.72
CA ILE A 485 41.36 -23.26 35.78
C ILE A 485 41.57 -23.73 34.33
N GLU A 486 42.60 -24.55 34.10
CA GLU A 486 42.91 -25.13 32.79
C GLU A 486 41.74 -25.95 32.26
N ARG A 487 41.04 -26.69 33.15
CA ARG A 487 39.89 -27.50 32.74
C ARG A 487 38.68 -26.64 32.35
N VAL A 488 38.46 -25.54 33.07
CA VAL A 488 37.40 -24.57 32.72
C VAL A 488 37.71 -23.98 31.34
N LEU A 489 38.94 -23.52 31.15
CA LEU A 489 39.39 -22.90 29.90
C LEU A 489 39.32 -23.88 28.72
N GLU A 490 39.74 -25.14 28.90
CA GLU A 490 39.64 -26.20 27.89
C GLU A 490 38.19 -26.40 27.44
N ILE A 491 37.24 -26.47 28.38
CA ILE A 491 35.81 -26.63 28.06
C ILE A 491 35.28 -25.40 27.32
N THR A 492 35.67 -24.20 27.74
CA THR A 492 35.25 -22.97 27.05
C THR A 492 35.84 -22.87 25.65
N SER A 493 37.07 -23.31 25.42
CA SER A 493 37.66 -23.34 24.09
C SER A 493 37.03 -24.42 23.22
N ASP A 494 36.70 -25.59 23.76
CA ASP A 494 35.95 -26.61 23.00
C ASP A 494 34.56 -26.08 22.58
N LEU A 495 33.92 -25.30 23.44
CA LEU A 495 32.67 -24.59 23.15
C LEU A 495 32.85 -23.52 22.07
N VAL A 496 33.94 -22.77 22.13
CA VAL A 496 34.30 -21.77 21.12
C VAL A 496 34.55 -22.41 19.75
N ARG A 497 35.36 -23.47 19.69
CA ARG A 497 35.75 -24.15 18.43
C ARG A 497 34.60 -24.86 17.75
N ARG A 498 33.64 -25.40 18.51
CA ARG A 498 32.49 -26.14 17.96
C ARG A 498 31.35 -25.24 17.49
N SER A 499 31.35 -23.98 17.90
CA SER A 499 30.31 -23.05 17.52
C SER A 499 30.54 -22.51 16.11
N PRO A 500 29.47 -22.33 15.32
CA PRO A 500 29.56 -21.55 14.08
C PRO A 500 29.64 -20.04 14.33
N ALA A 501 29.40 -19.58 15.57
CA ALA A 501 29.48 -18.19 15.97
C ALA A 501 30.92 -17.82 16.39
N THR A 502 31.33 -16.59 16.10
CA THR A 502 32.53 -15.99 16.68
C THR A 502 32.27 -15.69 18.16
N ILE A 503 32.81 -16.52 19.04
CA ILE A 503 32.64 -16.36 20.48
C ILE A 503 33.92 -15.80 21.08
N LYS A 504 33.77 -14.71 21.82
CA LYS A 504 34.84 -14.20 22.66
C LYS A 504 34.55 -14.53 24.10
N VAL A 505 35.53 -15.03 24.82
CA VAL A 505 35.39 -15.34 26.25
C VAL A 505 36.16 -14.28 27.03
N PHE A 506 35.53 -13.64 27.99
CA PHE A 506 36.18 -12.80 28.98
C PHE A 506 36.08 -13.53 30.32
N ALA A 507 37.22 -13.91 30.90
CA ALA A 507 37.26 -14.65 32.15
C ALA A 507 38.06 -13.88 33.19
N THR A 508 37.60 -13.89 34.44
CA THR A 508 38.40 -13.39 35.57
C THR A 508 38.82 -14.54 36.49
N ALA A 509 40.03 -14.43 37.04
CA ALA A 509 40.51 -15.36 38.06
C ALA A 509 41.24 -14.62 39.17
N ARG A 510 41.02 -15.02 40.42
CA ARG A 510 41.85 -14.57 41.55
C ARG A 510 42.98 -15.57 41.75
N THR A 511 44.20 -15.21 41.34
CA THR A 511 45.36 -16.11 41.45
C THR A 511 46.54 -15.41 42.11
N ARG A 512 47.08 -16.03 43.18
CA ARG A 512 48.35 -15.62 43.79
C ARG A 512 49.56 -16.23 43.09
N TYR A 513 49.36 -17.39 42.48
CA TYR A 513 50.41 -18.12 41.78
C TYR A 513 50.43 -17.69 40.32
N LEU A 514 51.63 -17.68 39.74
CA LEU A 514 51.81 -17.62 38.30
C LEU A 514 51.06 -18.79 37.69
N LEU A 515 50.04 -18.49 36.87
CA LEU A 515 49.46 -19.47 35.99
C LEU A 515 50.55 -19.88 34.99
N SER A 516 50.67 -21.18 34.75
CA SER A 516 51.57 -21.68 33.71
C SER A 516 50.94 -21.37 32.36
N GLU A 517 51.16 -20.15 31.86
CA GLU A 517 50.68 -19.72 30.55
C GLU A 517 51.05 -20.72 29.44
N PRO A 518 52.26 -21.33 29.40
CA PRO A 518 52.58 -22.35 28.40
C PRO A 518 51.66 -23.58 28.45
N ASP A 519 51.25 -24.04 29.65
CA ASP A 519 50.37 -25.20 29.79
C ASP A 519 48.93 -24.89 29.37
N ILE A 520 48.51 -23.63 29.52
CA ILE A 520 47.20 -23.16 29.09
C ILE A 520 47.22 -22.97 27.57
N GLU A 521 48.26 -22.32 27.02
CA GLU A 521 48.45 -22.13 25.58
C GLU A 521 48.58 -23.46 24.83
N ASP A 522 49.26 -24.46 25.38
CA ASP A 522 49.36 -25.79 24.74
C ASP A 522 47.97 -26.45 24.57
N LYS A 523 47.09 -26.27 25.55
CA LYS A 523 45.72 -26.81 25.51
C LYS A 523 44.78 -25.99 24.63
N LEU A 524 44.94 -24.68 24.65
CA LEU A 524 44.11 -23.73 23.89
C LEU A 524 44.63 -23.54 22.46
N GLY A 525 45.85 -23.94 22.12
CA GLY A 525 46.47 -23.61 20.84
C GLY A 525 47.02 -22.18 20.81
N SER A 526 48.11 -21.99 20.07
CA SER A 526 48.83 -20.72 19.99
C SER A 526 47.93 -19.60 19.44
N GLY A 527 47.78 -18.51 20.20
CA GLY A 527 47.02 -17.32 19.80
C GLY A 527 45.52 -17.33 20.14
N GLU A 528 45.00 -18.39 20.78
CA GLU A 528 43.61 -18.39 21.27
C GLU A 528 43.45 -17.71 22.64
N LEU A 529 44.55 -17.47 23.37
CA LEU A 529 44.56 -16.86 24.71
C LEU A 529 45.26 -15.50 24.70
N VAL A 530 44.59 -14.51 25.29
CA VAL A 530 45.17 -13.23 25.69
C VAL A 530 45.10 -13.18 27.22
N SER A 531 46.25 -13.17 27.88
CA SER A 531 46.34 -13.12 29.33
C SER A 531 46.75 -11.70 29.77
N MET A 532 46.09 -11.17 30.79
CA MET A 532 46.48 -9.92 31.42
C MET A 532 46.53 -10.09 32.93
N ARG A 533 47.74 -9.98 33.48
CA ARG A 533 47.97 -10.02 34.92
C ARG A 533 47.88 -8.61 35.52
N MET A 534 47.03 -8.46 36.53
CA MET A 534 46.92 -7.27 37.35
C MET A 534 47.05 -7.68 38.80
N ASP A 535 48.15 -7.30 39.46
CA ASP A 535 48.34 -7.49 40.89
C ASP A 535 48.12 -6.17 41.61
N GLN A 536 47.32 -6.21 42.66
CA GLN A 536 46.97 -5.01 43.43
C GLN A 536 48.15 -4.43 44.23
N ASP A 537 49.04 -5.31 44.71
CA ASP A 537 50.19 -4.95 45.53
C ASP A 537 51.28 -4.22 44.71
N GLY A 538 51.29 -4.43 43.39
CA GLY A 538 52.26 -3.82 42.46
C GLY A 538 51.85 -2.43 41.94
N TRP A 539 50.58 -2.04 42.10
CA TRP A 539 50.03 -0.79 41.54
C TRP A 539 50.59 0.50 42.18
N GLY A 540 51.25 0.40 43.34
CA GLY A 540 51.79 1.54 44.08
C GLY A 540 53.30 1.79 43.92
N ALA A 541 54.07 0.89 43.29
CA ALA A 541 55.54 0.93 43.38
C ALA A 541 56.28 1.43 42.12
N VAL A 542 55.59 1.71 41.01
CA VAL A 542 56.26 1.99 39.71
C VAL A 542 56.30 3.48 39.32
N SER A 543 55.64 4.40 40.06
CA SER A 543 55.55 5.81 39.63
C SER A 543 56.40 6.84 40.39
N SER A 544 57.35 6.45 41.25
CA SER A 544 58.10 7.44 42.06
C SER A 544 59.64 7.43 41.97
N ASN A 545 60.27 6.68 41.05
CA ASN A 545 61.75 6.67 40.93
C ASN A 545 62.25 6.87 39.49
N HIS A 546 61.78 7.92 38.81
CA HIS A 546 62.41 8.40 37.57
C HIS A 546 62.66 9.90 37.52
N ASP A 547 62.79 10.54 38.69
CA ASP A 547 63.35 11.89 38.81
C ASP A 547 64.17 12.01 40.10
N ARG A 548 65.43 11.58 40.03
CA ARG A 548 66.54 12.07 40.86
C ARG A 548 67.85 11.66 40.19
N GLU A 549 68.37 12.61 39.43
CA GLU A 549 69.80 12.77 39.10
C GLU A 549 70.69 12.72 40.34
#